data_AF-A0A3G8JJ62-F1
#
_entry.id   AF-A0A3G8JJ62-F1
#
_cell.length_a   1.000
_cell.length_b   1.000
_cell.length_c   1.000
_cell.angle_alpha   90.00
_cell.angle_beta   90.00
_cell.angle_gamma   90.00
#
_symmetry.space_group_name_H-M   'P 1'
#
loop_
_entity.id
_entity.type
_entity.pdbx_description
1 polymer ?
#
loop_
_entity_poly.entity_id
_entity_poly.type
_entity_poly.pdbx_seq_one_letter_code
_entity_poly.pdbx_strand_id
1 'polypeptide(L)'
;MPEFDTPQPISVAVELGVGNVTITATERADTLVDIVPSDDTNDSDVQAAQRIRVDHTNGVLTVGGRGHASSTSHARPGRST
;
A
#
# COMPACT_ATOMS: atom_id res chain seq x y z
N MET A 1 5.06 2.83 -12.78
CA MET A 1 5.48 2.33 -11.46
C MET A 1 5.93 3.52 -10.64
N PRO A 2 5.19 3.94 -9.60
CA PRO A 2 5.66 4.96 -8.67
C PRO A 2 6.81 4.43 -7.81
N GLU A 3 7.83 5.27 -7.60
CA GLU A 3 8.99 5.00 -6.76
C GLU A 3 9.03 6.00 -5.61
N PHE A 4 9.42 5.55 -4.42
CA PHE A 4 9.48 6.38 -3.22
C PHE A 4 10.81 6.17 -2.49
N ASP A 5 11.52 7.26 -2.18
CA ASP A 5 12.72 7.21 -1.34
C ASP A 5 12.35 6.87 0.12
N THR A 6 12.85 5.72 0.60
CA THR A 6 12.59 5.14 1.92
C THR A 6 13.88 4.63 2.58
N PRO A 7 14.86 5.51 2.89
CA PRO A 7 16.14 5.12 3.50
C PRO A 7 16.03 4.74 5.00
N GLN A 8 14.86 4.96 5.60
CA GLN A 8 14.54 4.61 6.98
C GLN A 8 13.39 3.59 6.99
N PRO A 9 13.23 2.81 8.07
CA PRO A 9 12.12 1.88 8.20
C PRO A 9 10.78 2.59 7.97
N ILE A 10 9.95 2.03 7.07
CA ILE A 10 8.61 2.54 6.76
C ILE A 10 7.53 1.61 7.31
N SER A 11 6.36 2.17 7.59
CA SER A 11 5.14 1.40 7.87
C SER A 11 4.32 1.25 6.59
N VAL A 12 3.74 0.08 6.36
CA VAL A 12 2.88 -0.17 5.20
C VAL A 12 1.45 -0.43 5.66
N ALA A 13 0.51 0.37 5.16
CA ALA A 13 -0.93 0.20 5.37
C ALA A 13 -1.58 -0.20 4.05
N VAL A 14 -2.20 -1.39 4.01
CA VAL A 14 -2.86 -1.91 2.81
C VAL A 14 -4.33 -2.19 3.13
N GLU A 15 -5.23 -1.54 2.38
CA GLU A 15 -6.67 -1.82 2.43
C GLU A 15 -7.11 -2.58 1.19
N LEU A 16 -7.55 -3.82 1.40
CA LEU A 16 -8.05 -4.69 0.34
C LEU A 16 -9.36 -5.33 0.77
N GLY A 17 -10.38 -5.20 -0.08
CA GLY A 17 -11.60 -6.01 0.05
C GLY A 17 -11.35 -7.46 -0.38
N VAL A 18 -10.69 -7.65 -1.52
CA VAL A 18 -10.23 -8.93 -2.09
C VAL A 18 -8.96 -8.66 -2.90
N GLY A 19 -7.94 -9.51 -2.79
CA GLY A 19 -6.70 -9.40 -3.56
C GLY A 19 -5.52 -10.11 -2.89
N ASN A 20 -4.36 -10.08 -3.55
CA ASN A 20 -3.10 -10.61 -3.02
C ASN A 20 -2.09 -9.48 -2.83
N VAL A 21 -1.32 -9.54 -1.74
CA VAL A 21 -0.23 -8.59 -1.47
C VAL A 21 1.06 -9.37 -1.36
N THR A 22 2.08 -8.93 -2.08
CA THR A 22 3.45 -9.41 -1.91
C THR A 22 4.33 -8.25 -1.48
N ILE A 23 4.98 -8.39 -0.33
CA ILE A 23 5.93 -7.41 0.19
C ILE A 23 7.31 -8.04 0.12
N THR A 24 8.23 -7.41 -0.60
CA THR A 24 9.62 -7.87 -0.72
C THR A 24 10.53 -6.79 -0.14
N ALA A 25 11.05 -7.04 1.07
CA ALA A 25 12.07 -6.20 1.65
C ALA A 25 13.43 -6.59 1.07
N THR A 26 14.15 -5.61 0.55
CA THR A 26 15.53 -5.78 0.04
C THR A 26 16.42 -4.70 0.65
N GLU A 27 17.73 -4.82 0.53
CA GLU A 27 18.70 -3.81 1.01
C GLU A 27 18.75 -2.57 0.10
N ARG A 28 17.59 -2.01 -0.22
CA ARG A 28 17.42 -0.82 -1.08
C ARG A 28 16.88 0.34 -0.27
N ALA A 29 17.28 1.54 -0.66
CA ALA A 29 16.83 2.79 -0.04
C ALA A 29 15.52 3.30 -0.65
N ASP A 30 14.92 2.54 -1.57
CA ASP A 30 13.79 2.92 -2.39
C ASP A 30 12.71 1.83 -2.34
N THR A 31 11.46 2.26 -2.31
CA THR A 31 10.27 1.40 -2.33
C THR A 31 9.58 1.52 -3.69
N LEU A 32 9.42 0.38 -4.36
CA LEU A 32 8.69 0.25 -5.62
C LEU A 32 7.31 -0.35 -5.37
N VAL A 33 6.28 0.28 -5.95
CA VAL A 33 4.91 -0.24 -5.87
C VAL A 33 4.41 -0.57 -7.27
N ASP A 34 4.00 -1.83 -7.46
CA ASP A 34 3.35 -2.28 -8.67
C ASP A 34 1.91 -2.70 -8.38
N ILE A 35 1.00 -2.28 -9.25
CA ILE A 35 -0.44 -2.53 -9.11
C ILE A 35 -0.90 -3.16 -10.40
N VAL A 36 -1.24 -4.44 -10.32
CA VAL A 36 -1.74 -5.23 -11.45
C VAL A 36 -3.15 -5.73 -11.14
N PRO A 37 -4.07 -5.72 -12.13
CA PRO A 37 -5.35 -6.39 -11.99
C PRO A 37 -5.15 -7.90 -11.82
N SER A 38 -6.06 -8.56 -11.12
CA SER A 38 -6.02 -10.03 -11.00
C SER A 38 -6.28 -10.72 -12.33
N ASP A 39 -7.20 -10.16 -13.14
CA ASP A 39 -7.48 -10.54 -14.53
C ASP A 39 -7.46 -9.29 -15.41
N ASP A 40 -6.56 -9.23 -16.39
CA ASP A 40 -6.39 -8.11 -17.31
C ASP A 40 -7.45 -8.06 -18.43
N THR A 41 -8.23 -9.13 -18.59
CA THR A 41 -9.37 -9.22 -19.51
C THR A 41 -10.69 -8.81 -18.86
N ASN A 42 -10.72 -8.72 -17.53
CA ASN A 42 -11.89 -8.31 -16.77
C ASN A 42 -11.85 -6.80 -16.50
N ASP A 43 -12.74 -6.05 -17.15
CA ASP A 43 -12.86 -4.59 -16.98
C ASP A 43 -13.03 -4.16 -15.52
N SER A 44 -13.70 -4.96 -14.68
CA SER A 44 -13.87 -4.64 -13.26
C SER A 44 -12.54 -4.69 -12.50
N ASP A 45 -11.69 -5.67 -12.81
CA ASP A 45 -10.38 -5.83 -12.19
C ASP A 45 -9.41 -4.75 -12.68
N VAL A 46 -9.44 -4.45 -13.97
CA VAL A 46 -8.68 -3.36 -14.58
C VAL A 46 -9.06 -2.01 -13.95
N GLN A 47 -10.36 -1.75 -13.80
CA GLN A 47 -10.86 -0.54 -13.13
C GLN A 47 -10.49 -0.49 -11.65
N ALA A 48 -10.54 -1.62 -10.95
CA ALA A 48 -10.13 -1.70 -9.55
C ALA A 48 -8.66 -1.32 -9.39
N ALA A 49 -7.77 -1.93 -10.19
CA ALA A 49 -6.34 -1.64 -10.20
C ALA A 49 -6.05 -0.15 -10.50
N GLN A 50 -6.74 0.44 -11.49
CA GLN A 50 -6.59 1.87 -11.83
C GLN A 50 -7.07 2.83 -10.73
N ARG A 51 -7.99 2.39 -9.86
CA ARG A 51 -8.54 3.20 -8.76
C ARG A 51 -7.74 3.10 -7.48
N ILE A 52 -6.80 2.16 -7.38
CA ILE A 52 -5.90 2.08 -6.23
C ILE A 52 -5.02 3.33 -6.20
N ARG A 53 -4.92 3.93 -5.01
CA ARG A 53 -4.02 5.03 -4.76
C ARG A 53 -2.89 4.56 -3.87
N VAL A 54 -1.70 5.03 -4.21
CA VAL A 54 -0.49 4.89 -3.40
C VAL A 54 -0.12 6.27 -2.91
N ASP A 55 0.09 6.40 -1.60
CA ASP A 55 0.58 7.61 -0.96
C ASP A 55 1.74 7.26 -0.02
N HIS A 56 2.76 8.11 0.02
CA HIS A 56 3.86 7.96 0.97
C HIS A 56 4.03 9.27 1.73
N THR A 57 3.56 9.28 2.97
CA THR A 57 3.59 10.46 3.83
C THR A 57 4.09 10.08 5.23
N ASN A 58 5.04 10.85 5.75
CA ASN A 58 5.56 10.69 7.12
C ASN A 58 6.07 9.27 7.46
N GLY A 59 6.70 8.60 6.49
CA GLY A 59 7.22 7.24 6.63
C GLY A 59 6.14 6.14 6.61
N VAL A 60 4.92 6.47 6.19
CA VAL A 60 3.84 5.49 6.00
C VAL A 60 3.47 5.42 4.53
N LEU A 61 3.63 4.22 3.95
CA LEU A 61 3.15 3.88 2.61
C LEU A 61 1.72 3.36 2.71
N THR A 62 0.77 4.06 2.12
CA THR A 62 -0.65 3.69 2.11
C THR A 62 -1.06 3.23 0.72
N VAL A 63 -1.63 2.04 0.62
CA VAL A 63 -2.16 1.45 -0.62
C VAL A 63 -3.62 1.08 -0.41
N GLY A 64 -4.53 1.71 -1.16
CA GLY A 64 -5.96 1.46 -0.99
C GLY A 64 -6.84 2.06 -2.08
N GLY A 65 -8.02 1.48 -2.28
CA GLY A 65 -9.03 1.95 -3.23
C GLY A 65 -9.92 3.03 -2.64
N ARG A 66 -10.36 4.00 -3.46
CA ARG A 66 -11.39 4.98 -3.05
C ARG A 66 -12.75 4.27 -2.92
N GLY A 67 -13.10 3.81 -1.73
CA GLY A 67 -14.41 3.19 -1.50
C GLY A 67 -14.60 2.48 -0.16
N HIS A 68 -13.53 2.14 0.55
CA HIS A 68 -13.63 1.57 1.89
C HIS A 68 -12.71 2.36 2.81
N ALA A 69 -13.17 3.50 3.30
CA ALA A 69 -12.46 4.24 4.34
C ALA A 69 -12.63 3.46 5.65
N SER A 70 -11.80 2.46 5.91
CA SER A 70 -11.72 1.85 7.23
C SER A 70 -10.63 2.58 8.00
N SER A 71 -11.07 3.34 9.00
CA SER A 71 -10.23 4.01 10.00
C SER A 71 -9.20 3.05 10.61
N THR A 72 -8.01 2.96 10.02
CA THR A 72 -6.90 2.22 10.64
C THR A 72 -6.18 3.18 11.58
N SER A 73 -6.76 3.31 12.77
CA SER A 73 -6.16 3.95 13.94
C SER A 73 -4.82 3.28 14.25
N HIS A 74 -3.71 3.90 13.85
CA HIS A 74 -2.39 3.56 14.39
C HIS A 74 -2.25 4.18 15.79
N ALA A 75 -2.95 3.60 16.76
CA ALA A 75 -2.60 3.81 18.16
C ALA A 75 -1.22 3.19 18.40
N ARG A 76 -0.19 4.02 18.60
CA ARG A 76 1.09 3.57 19.17
C ARG A 76 0.76 2.91 20.52
N PRO A 77 1.07 1.62 20.76
CA PRO A 77 1.09 1.15 22.12
C PRO A 77 2.27 1.84 22.79
N GLY A 78 1.93 2.68 23.77
CA GLY A 78 2.89 3.28 24.68
C GLY A 78 3.80 2.18 25.23
N ARG A 79 5.10 2.42 25.09
CA ARG A 79 6.14 1.73 25.82
C ARG A 79 5.89 1.99 27.32
N SER A 80 5.24 1.04 28.00
CA SER A 80 5.19 1.04 29.46
C SER A 80 6.58 0.66 29.98
N THR A 81 7.14 1.58 30.77
CA THR A 81 8.27 1.40 31.66
C THR A 81 8.10 0.23 32.61
#